data_AF-A0A8L0DTR9-F1
#
_entry.id   AF-A0A8L0DTR9-F1
#
_cell.length_a   1.000
_cell.length_b   1.000
_cell.length_c   1.000
_cell.angle_alpha   90.00
_cell.angle_beta   90.00
_cell.angle_gamma   90.00
#
_symmetry.space_group_name_H-M   'P 1'
#
loop_
_entity.id
_entity.type
_entity.pdbx_description
1 polymer ?
#
loop_
_entity_poly.entity_id
_entity_poly.type
_entity_poly.pdbx_seq_one_letter_code
_entity_poly.pdbx_strand_id
1 'polypeptide(L)'
;MWTKRMFSCLVGLVALTGFLVVKVTGQDPPTLGGKTLLKVDGDQTAASNRVRRRGKQESLRGPNVCGSRFHSYCCPGWKTLPGGNQCIVPICRNSCGDGFCSRPNMCTCPSGQIAPTCGTKSTQQCNIRCMNGGLCAEDHCQCQKGFSGSYCGQPVCDSKCQNGGRCIGPNRCACVYGFTGPQCERDYRTGPCFTKVSNQMCQGQVSGIVCTKTLCCATVGRAWGHPCEMCPAQPQPCRRGNISHHPHPLLTPPPRPKKSLL
;
A
#
# COMPACT_ATOMS: atom_id res chain seq x y z
N MET A 1 -9.58 -9.91 65.97
CA MET A 1 -9.99 -10.68 64.77
C MET A 1 -11.04 -9.88 64.00
N TRP A 2 -11.02 -10.02 62.68
CA TRP A 2 -11.36 -9.01 61.68
C TRP A 2 -12.79 -8.44 61.63
N THR A 3 -12.79 -7.16 61.20
CA THR A 3 -13.74 -6.39 60.37
C THR A 3 -15.14 -6.05 60.87
N LYS A 4 -15.17 -4.87 61.52
CA LYS A 4 -16.15 -3.77 61.45
C LYS A 4 -16.88 -3.71 60.08
N ARG A 5 -18.22 -3.79 60.05
CA ARG A 5 -19.21 -2.69 60.22
C ARG A 5 -19.10 -1.60 59.15
N MET A 6 -20.15 -1.49 58.32
CA MET A 6 -21.05 -0.32 58.18
C MET A 6 -21.73 -0.39 56.80
N PHE A 7 -22.93 -1.00 56.73
CA PHE A 7 -23.84 -0.88 55.60
C PHE A 7 -24.98 0.05 56.03
N SER A 8 -25.03 1.24 55.45
CA SER A 8 -26.13 2.20 55.62
C SER A 8 -27.20 1.96 54.56
N CYS A 9 -28.40 1.64 55.07
CA CYS A 9 -29.72 2.18 54.73
C CYS A 9 -30.04 2.77 53.34
N LEU A 10 -31.18 2.25 52.83
CA LEU A 10 -32.37 2.92 52.27
C LEU A 10 -32.57 2.95 50.73
N VAL A 11 -33.69 2.28 50.35
CA VAL A 11 -34.76 2.70 49.41
C VAL A 11 -34.36 2.77 47.93
N GLY A 12 -35.02 2.13 46.96
CA GLY A 12 -36.45 1.93 46.74
C GLY A 12 -36.89 2.77 45.52
N LEU A 13 -37.69 2.17 44.63
CA LEU A 13 -38.49 2.73 43.50
C LEU A 13 -37.86 2.95 42.09
N VAL A 14 -38.25 2.04 41.18
CA VAL A 14 -38.92 2.22 39.87
C VAL A 14 -38.59 3.47 39.00
N ALA A 15 -38.02 3.22 37.80
CA ALA A 15 -38.30 3.91 36.52
C ALA A 15 -37.62 3.14 35.36
N LEU A 16 -38.38 2.51 34.45
CA LEU A 16 -38.70 3.00 33.08
C LEU A 16 -37.49 3.38 32.21
N THR A 17 -37.17 2.52 31.23
CA THR A 17 -36.68 2.76 29.85
C THR A 17 -36.28 1.39 29.29
N GLY A 18 -36.70 0.88 28.14
CA GLY A 18 -37.02 1.49 26.85
C GLY A 18 -36.16 0.80 25.78
N PHE A 19 -36.45 -0.46 25.46
CA PHE A 19 -35.74 -1.19 24.39
C PHE A 19 -36.13 -0.61 23.03
N LEU A 20 -35.20 0.09 22.38
CA LEU A 20 -35.35 0.58 21.02
C LEU A 20 -35.17 -0.59 20.04
N VAL A 21 -36.27 -1.13 19.51
CA VAL A 21 -36.28 -2.03 18.36
C VAL A 21 -36.52 -1.18 17.11
N VAL A 22 -35.49 -1.01 16.27
CA VAL A 22 -35.65 -0.37 14.96
C VAL A 22 -36.24 -1.42 13.99
N LYS A 23 -37.53 -1.31 13.70
CA LYS A 23 -38.18 -1.96 12.54
C LYS A 23 -38.17 -0.98 11.37
N VAL A 24 -37.53 -1.35 10.28
CA VAL A 24 -37.64 -0.67 8.99
C VAL A 24 -38.79 -1.30 8.22
N THR A 25 -39.93 -0.62 8.13
CA THR A 25 -41.03 -0.97 7.23
C THR A 25 -40.93 -0.13 5.96
N GLY A 26 -40.81 -0.80 4.81
CA GLY A 26 -40.93 -0.19 3.49
C GLY A 26 -42.37 0.22 3.21
N GLN A 27 -42.55 1.33 2.49
CA GLN A 27 -43.84 1.90 2.16
C GLN A 27 -43.84 2.29 0.68
N ASP A 28 -44.68 1.61 -0.10
CA ASP A 28 -44.99 1.88 -1.51
C ASP A 28 -45.81 3.18 -1.68
N PRO A 29 -45.68 3.91 -2.80
CA PRO A 29 -46.61 4.99 -3.16
C PRO A 29 -47.74 4.52 -4.11
N PRO A 30 -48.88 5.24 -4.12
CA PRO A 30 -50.17 4.70 -4.54
C PRO A 30 -50.48 4.88 -6.03
N THR A 31 -51.31 3.97 -6.55
CA THR A 31 -52.06 4.11 -7.80
C THR A 31 -53.46 4.66 -7.51
N LEU A 32 -53.92 5.64 -8.29
CA LEU A 32 -55.34 5.93 -8.45
C LEU A 32 -55.61 6.52 -9.85
N GLY A 33 -56.48 5.86 -10.61
CA GLY A 33 -56.86 6.25 -11.97
C GLY A 33 -58.05 7.21 -12.03
N GLY A 34 -58.23 7.84 -13.20
CA GLY A 34 -59.37 8.70 -13.50
C GLY A 34 -59.44 9.21 -14.95
N LYS A 35 -60.16 8.44 -15.80
CA LYS A 35 -61.08 8.79 -16.92
C LYS A 35 -60.83 10.01 -17.86
N THR A 36 -60.59 9.68 -19.13
CA THR A 36 -61.13 10.18 -20.42
C THR A 36 -61.66 11.63 -20.57
N LEU A 37 -61.11 12.41 -21.52
CA LEU A 37 -61.87 13.16 -22.54
C LEU A 37 -60.97 13.64 -23.70
N LEU A 38 -61.50 13.55 -24.92
CA LEU A 38 -60.91 13.89 -26.22
C LEU A 38 -60.64 15.40 -26.37
N LYS A 39 -59.51 15.76 -27.00
CA LYS A 39 -59.44 16.94 -27.88
C LYS A 39 -58.49 16.68 -29.04
N VAL A 40 -59.10 16.58 -30.22
CA VAL A 40 -58.44 16.65 -31.53
C VAL A 40 -58.15 18.11 -31.78
N ASP A 41 -56.89 18.47 -31.92
CA ASP A 41 -56.48 19.63 -32.71
C ASP A 41 -55.23 19.21 -33.47
N GLY A 42 -55.40 19.02 -34.77
CA GLY A 42 -54.31 18.81 -35.68
C GLY A 42 -53.62 20.15 -35.94
N ASP A 43 -52.30 20.13 -35.91
CA ASP A 43 -51.53 21.01 -36.77
C ASP A 43 -50.43 20.21 -37.44
N GLN A 44 -50.47 20.24 -38.76
CA GLN A 44 -49.45 19.66 -39.62
C GLN A 44 -48.29 20.67 -39.65
N THR A 45 -47.05 20.22 -39.48
CA THR A 45 -46.00 20.53 -40.46
C THR A 45 -44.67 19.83 -40.15
N ALA A 46 -43.98 19.53 -41.25
CA ALA A 46 -42.55 19.25 -41.35
C ALA A 46 -42.05 17.88 -40.89
N ALA A 47 -42.33 16.91 -41.76
CA ALA A 47 -41.40 15.91 -42.26
C ALA A 47 -39.99 15.86 -41.61
N SER A 48 -39.69 14.75 -40.96
CA SER A 48 -38.34 14.18 -41.03
C SER A 48 -38.46 12.68 -41.20
N ASN A 49 -38.23 12.24 -42.43
CA ASN A 49 -37.93 10.86 -42.77
C ASN A 49 -36.75 10.38 -41.90
N ARG A 50 -37.04 9.70 -40.80
CA ARG A 50 -36.07 8.79 -40.17
C ARG A 50 -36.56 7.38 -40.35
N VAL A 51 -36.03 6.78 -41.41
CA VAL A 51 -35.93 5.34 -41.65
C VAL A 51 -35.81 4.61 -40.31
N ARG A 52 -36.78 3.75 -40.00
CA ARG A 52 -36.64 2.73 -38.97
C ARG A 52 -35.45 1.85 -39.34
N ARG A 53 -34.26 2.15 -38.82
CA ARG A 53 -33.11 1.24 -38.92
C ARG A 53 -33.33 0.07 -37.99
N ARG A 54 -33.84 -1.00 -38.59
CA ARG A 54 -33.88 -2.37 -38.11
C ARG A 54 -32.47 -2.76 -37.63
N GLY A 55 -32.39 -3.24 -36.39
CA GLY A 55 -31.15 -3.74 -35.80
C GLY A 55 -31.01 -3.31 -34.34
N LYS A 56 -31.86 -3.85 -33.45
CA LYS A 56 -31.56 -3.89 -32.02
C LYS A 56 -30.39 -4.87 -31.88
N GLN A 57 -29.17 -4.39 -32.13
CA GLN A 57 -27.96 -5.15 -31.82
C GLN A 57 -28.01 -5.32 -30.31
N GLU A 58 -28.24 -6.54 -29.84
CA GLU A 58 -28.39 -6.79 -28.42
C GLU A 58 -27.12 -6.30 -27.73
N SER A 59 -27.27 -5.24 -26.93
CA SER A 59 -26.15 -4.59 -26.25
C SER A 59 -25.48 -5.65 -25.38
N LEU A 60 -24.19 -5.89 -25.64
CA LEU A 60 -23.36 -6.78 -24.84
C LEU A 60 -23.34 -6.27 -23.40
N ARG A 61 -23.40 -7.20 -22.45
CA ARG A 61 -23.45 -6.93 -21.01
C ARG A 61 -22.34 -7.69 -20.29
N GLY A 62 -22.05 -7.26 -19.08
CA GLY A 62 -21.04 -7.87 -18.22
C GLY A 62 -19.77 -7.04 -18.11
N PRO A 63 -18.82 -7.46 -17.25
CA PRO A 63 -17.65 -6.67 -16.92
C PRO A 63 -16.59 -6.62 -18.04
N ASN A 64 -16.68 -7.52 -19.04
CA ASN A 64 -15.68 -7.65 -20.10
C ASN A 64 -16.22 -7.25 -21.47
N VAL A 65 -16.86 -6.07 -21.55
CA VAL A 65 -17.30 -5.48 -22.82
C VAL A 65 -16.28 -4.44 -23.26
N CYS A 66 -15.73 -4.61 -24.45
CA CYS A 66 -14.74 -3.73 -25.06
C CYS A 66 -15.27 -3.15 -26.38
N GLY A 67 -14.60 -2.10 -26.87
CA GLY A 67 -14.95 -1.44 -28.13
C GLY A 67 -15.73 -0.14 -27.94
N SER A 68 -16.40 0.28 -29.00
CA SER A 68 -17.08 1.57 -29.09
C SER A 68 -18.61 1.38 -29.04
N ARG A 69 -19.36 2.47 -28.81
CA ARG A 69 -20.84 2.46 -28.75
C ARG A 69 -21.55 1.86 -29.98
N PHE A 70 -20.86 1.79 -31.13
CA PHE A 70 -21.39 1.27 -32.40
C PHE A 70 -20.76 -0.07 -32.80
N HIS A 71 -19.70 -0.50 -32.12
CA HIS A 71 -19.01 -1.76 -32.38
C HIS A 71 -18.50 -2.30 -31.05
N SER A 72 -19.43 -2.89 -30.30
CA SER A 72 -19.14 -3.54 -29.01
C SER A 72 -18.86 -5.02 -29.25
N TYR A 73 -17.82 -5.53 -28.58
CA TYR A 73 -17.43 -6.93 -28.62
C TYR A 73 -16.92 -7.36 -27.24
N CYS A 74 -16.89 -8.66 -26.96
CA CYS A 74 -16.29 -9.14 -25.73
C CYS A 74 -14.79 -8.87 -25.73
N CYS A 75 -14.24 -8.40 -24.63
CA CYS A 75 -12.81 -8.14 -24.51
C CYS A 75 -11.97 -9.37 -24.89
N PRO A 76 -10.73 -9.20 -25.38
CA PRO A 76 -9.87 -10.31 -25.76
C PRO A 76 -9.79 -11.38 -24.67
N GLY A 77 -10.06 -12.63 -25.05
CA GLY A 77 -10.10 -13.77 -24.13
C GLY A 77 -11.44 -14.01 -23.45
N TRP A 78 -12.50 -13.29 -23.82
CA TRP A 78 -13.87 -13.50 -23.34
C TRP A 78 -14.83 -13.76 -24.50
N LYS A 79 -15.82 -14.63 -24.25
CA LYS A 79 -16.91 -14.92 -25.17
C LYS A 79 -18.25 -14.87 -24.45
N THR A 80 -19.33 -14.88 -25.23
CA THR A 80 -20.68 -14.95 -24.70
C THR A 80 -21.10 -16.38 -24.37
N LEU A 81 -22.11 -16.51 -23.51
CA LEU A 81 -22.86 -17.75 -23.34
C LEU A 81 -23.56 -18.13 -24.66
N PRO A 82 -23.79 -19.43 -24.94
CA PRO A 82 -24.58 -19.86 -26.10
C PRO A 82 -25.98 -19.23 -26.05
N GLY A 83 -26.30 -18.37 -27.03
CA GLY A 83 -27.58 -17.66 -27.09
C GLY A 83 -27.73 -16.45 -26.15
N GLY A 84 -26.64 -15.98 -25.52
CA GLY A 84 -26.65 -14.82 -24.63
C GLY A 84 -25.74 -13.67 -25.11
N ASN A 85 -25.89 -12.51 -24.46
CA ASN A 85 -25.10 -11.30 -24.73
C ASN A 85 -24.14 -10.94 -23.58
N GLN A 86 -23.87 -11.87 -22.67
CA GLN A 86 -23.05 -11.64 -21.50
C GLN A 86 -21.61 -12.12 -21.72
N CYS A 87 -20.65 -11.19 -21.71
CA CYS A 87 -19.22 -11.47 -21.86
C CYS A 87 -18.59 -11.96 -20.55
N ILE A 88 -19.02 -13.12 -20.07
CA ILE A 88 -18.58 -13.71 -18.80
C ILE A 88 -17.88 -15.06 -18.94
N VAL A 89 -17.80 -15.60 -20.17
CA VAL A 89 -17.16 -16.91 -20.40
C VAL A 89 -15.71 -16.67 -20.84
N PRO A 90 -14.70 -17.04 -20.03
CA PRO A 90 -13.31 -16.93 -20.43
C PRO A 90 -12.94 -17.97 -21.48
N ILE A 91 -11.96 -17.63 -22.33
CA ILE A 91 -11.40 -18.50 -23.35
C ILE A 91 -10.07 -19.06 -22.84
N CYS A 92 -9.97 -20.38 -22.76
CA CYS A 92 -8.73 -21.08 -22.43
C CYS A 92 -8.15 -21.72 -23.71
N ARG A 93 -6.85 -21.52 -23.96
CA ARG A 93 -6.11 -22.18 -25.06
C ARG A 93 -6.10 -23.71 -24.93
N ASN A 94 -6.01 -24.22 -23.71
CA ASN A 94 -5.97 -25.63 -23.40
C ASN A 94 -7.20 -26.02 -22.56
N SER A 95 -7.67 -27.25 -22.72
CA SER A 95 -8.72 -27.81 -21.85
C SER A 95 -8.20 -27.95 -20.42
N CYS A 96 -8.98 -27.51 -19.45
CA CYS A 96 -8.60 -27.48 -18.04
C CYS A 96 -8.63 -28.85 -17.34
N GLY A 97 -8.87 -29.96 -18.03
CA GLY A 97 -9.01 -31.29 -17.41
C GLY A 97 -10.14 -31.30 -16.37
N ASP A 98 -9.84 -31.72 -15.15
CA ASP A 98 -10.79 -31.76 -14.01
C ASP A 98 -11.13 -30.37 -13.45
N GLY A 99 -10.47 -29.30 -13.92
CA GLY A 99 -10.74 -27.92 -13.53
C GLY A 99 -11.69 -27.18 -14.47
N PHE A 100 -12.00 -25.93 -14.15
CA PHE A 100 -12.80 -25.03 -14.99
C PHE A 100 -12.01 -23.77 -15.39
N CYS A 101 -12.33 -23.21 -16.56
CA CYS A 101 -11.70 -21.97 -17.04
C CYS A 101 -12.28 -20.78 -16.25
N SER A 102 -11.47 -20.12 -15.42
CA SER A 102 -11.92 -18.99 -14.59
C SER A 102 -11.47 -17.63 -15.12
N ARG A 103 -10.40 -17.58 -15.91
CA ARG A 103 -9.87 -16.37 -16.56
C ARG A 103 -9.29 -16.74 -17.93
N PRO A 104 -9.07 -15.77 -18.83
CA PRO A 104 -8.43 -16.03 -20.11
C PRO A 104 -7.11 -16.80 -19.93
N ASN A 105 -6.99 -17.96 -20.59
CA ASN A 105 -5.85 -18.88 -20.48
C ASN A 105 -5.51 -19.37 -19.06
N MET A 106 -6.49 -19.39 -18.16
CA MET A 106 -6.27 -19.77 -16.77
C MET A 106 -7.39 -20.67 -16.25
N CYS A 107 -7.01 -21.85 -15.79
CA CYS A 107 -7.85 -22.87 -15.19
C CYS A 107 -7.81 -22.78 -13.67
N THR A 108 -8.95 -22.98 -13.02
CA THR A 108 -9.04 -23.25 -11.58
C THR A 108 -9.22 -24.75 -11.41
N CYS A 109 -8.25 -25.37 -10.76
CA CYS A 109 -8.20 -26.81 -10.55
C CYS A 109 -8.98 -27.22 -9.31
N PRO A 110 -9.36 -28.51 -9.18
CA PRO A 110 -10.04 -29.02 -7.98
C PRO A 110 -9.29 -28.76 -6.68
N SER A 111 -7.95 -28.66 -6.74
CA SER A 111 -7.09 -28.30 -5.62
C SER A 111 -7.16 -26.83 -5.19
N GLY A 112 -7.98 -26.01 -5.87
CA GLY A 112 -8.04 -24.55 -5.68
C GLY A 112 -6.89 -23.79 -6.34
N GLN A 113 -5.95 -24.49 -6.99
CA GLN A 113 -4.84 -23.88 -7.70
C GLN A 113 -5.29 -23.26 -9.02
N ILE A 114 -4.76 -22.07 -9.33
CA ILE A 114 -4.98 -21.38 -10.59
C ILE A 114 -3.75 -21.58 -11.49
N ALA A 115 -3.91 -22.23 -12.64
CA ALA A 115 -2.82 -22.61 -13.55
C ALA A 115 -3.28 -22.70 -15.02
N PRO A 116 -2.38 -22.71 -16.02
CA PRO A 116 -2.77 -22.84 -17.43
C PRO A 116 -3.47 -24.16 -17.79
N THR A 117 -3.21 -25.25 -17.04
CA THR A 117 -3.84 -26.57 -17.18
C THR A 117 -3.89 -27.26 -15.83
N CYS A 118 -4.92 -28.08 -15.57
CA CYS A 118 -4.97 -28.97 -14.41
C CYS A 118 -4.48 -30.36 -14.81
N GLY A 119 -3.17 -30.45 -15.08
CA GLY A 119 -2.49 -31.73 -15.23
C GLY A 119 -1.95 -32.16 -13.87
N THR A 120 -2.16 -33.41 -13.47
CA THR A 120 -1.65 -34.05 -12.25
C THR A 120 -0.13 -34.11 -12.12
N LYS A 121 0.62 -33.44 -13.00
CA LYS A 121 2.05 -33.23 -12.85
C LYS A 121 2.36 -31.79 -13.19
N SER A 122 2.21 -30.89 -12.22
CA SER A 122 3.12 -29.76 -12.19
C SER A 122 4.50 -30.37 -12.05
N THR A 123 5.33 -30.24 -13.09
CA THR A 123 6.76 -30.53 -13.04
C THR A 123 7.45 -29.53 -12.11
N GLN A 124 7.12 -29.65 -10.84
CA GLN A 124 7.68 -28.98 -9.69
C GLN A 124 7.61 -30.08 -8.65
N GLN A 125 8.68 -30.88 -8.59
CA GLN A 125 8.86 -31.99 -7.66
C GLN A 125 9.07 -31.45 -6.24
N CYS A 126 8.10 -30.66 -5.81
CA CYS A 126 8.15 -29.83 -4.63
C CYS A 126 6.79 -29.18 -4.37
N ASN A 127 6.19 -29.50 -3.22
CA ASN A 127 4.96 -28.90 -2.73
C ASN A 127 5.15 -27.43 -2.32
N ILE A 128 6.41 -27.00 -2.09
CA ILE A 128 6.77 -25.65 -1.66
C ILE A 128 7.27 -24.75 -2.80
N ARG A 129 6.75 -23.52 -2.90
CA ARG A 129 7.21 -22.52 -3.89
C ARG A 129 8.29 -21.65 -3.27
N CYS A 130 9.53 -21.81 -3.73
CA CYS A 130 10.66 -20.99 -3.26
C CYS A 130 10.72 -19.64 -3.99
N MET A 131 10.85 -18.55 -3.25
CA MET A 131 11.00 -17.19 -3.79
C MET A 131 12.46 -16.75 -3.85
N ASN A 132 12.74 -15.61 -4.48
CA ASN A 132 14.07 -14.97 -4.52
C ASN A 132 15.22 -15.88 -5.01
N GLY A 133 14.93 -16.80 -5.93
CA GLY A 133 15.93 -17.73 -6.48
C GLY A 133 16.27 -18.91 -5.58
N GLY A 134 15.45 -19.21 -4.57
CA GLY A 134 15.59 -20.42 -3.77
C GLY A 134 15.37 -21.68 -4.62
N LEU A 135 16.18 -22.72 -4.37
CA LEU A 135 16.04 -24.03 -5.01
C LEU A 135 15.18 -24.91 -4.12
N CYS A 136 14.21 -25.63 -4.68
CA CYS A 136 13.50 -26.63 -3.90
C CYS A 136 14.21 -27.99 -3.95
N ALA A 137 14.45 -28.56 -2.78
CA ALA A 137 14.88 -29.93 -2.59
C ALA A 137 14.00 -30.59 -1.51
N GLU A 138 13.40 -31.74 -1.83
CA GLU A 138 12.66 -32.57 -0.85
C GLU A 138 11.62 -31.80 -0.01
N ASP A 139 10.77 -31.00 -0.66
CA ASP A 139 9.74 -30.16 -0.01
C ASP A 139 10.29 -29.07 0.97
N HIS A 140 11.59 -28.78 0.91
CA HIS A 140 12.22 -27.66 1.59
C HIS A 140 12.88 -26.69 0.60
N CYS A 141 12.84 -25.38 0.91
CA CYS A 141 13.53 -24.38 0.11
C CYS A 141 14.96 -24.13 0.60
N GLN A 142 15.92 -24.37 -0.27
CA GLN A 142 17.30 -23.96 -0.08
C GLN A 142 17.46 -22.51 -0.55
N CYS A 143 17.57 -21.60 0.42
CA CYS A 143 17.66 -20.17 0.16
C CYS A 143 19.07 -19.74 -0.27
N GLN A 144 19.12 -18.80 -1.21
CA GLN A 144 20.35 -18.11 -1.57
C GLN A 144 20.85 -17.23 -0.42
N LYS A 145 22.15 -16.92 -0.43
CA LYS A 145 22.76 -16.05 0.58
C LYS A 145 22.01 -14.71 0.66
N GLY A 146 21.63 -14.31 1.88
CA GLY A 146 20.88 -13.08 2.12
C GLY A 146 19.35 -13.26 2.12
N PHE A 147 18.84 -14.49 2.07
CA PHE A 147 17.42 -14.80 2.26
C PHE A 147 17.23 -15.97 3.23
N SER A 148 16.10 -15.97 3.92
CA SER A 148 15.75 -16.94 4.96
C SER A 148 14.23 -17.18 5.00
N GLY A 149 13.82 -18.13 5.83
CA GLY A 149 12.43 -18.57 5.98
C GLY A 149 12.08 -19.75 5.07
N SER A 150 10.95 -20.39 5.36
CA SER A 150 10.50 -21.61 4.67
C SER A 150 10.34 -21.45 3.16
N TYR A 151 9.99 -20.24 2.69
CA TYR A 151 9.81 -19.93 1.26
C TYR A 151 10.88 -18.98 0.72
N CYS A 152 11.97 -18.73 1.46
CA CYS A 152 13.01 -17.75 1.10
C CYS A 152 12.51 -16.32 0.88
N GLY A 153 11.42 -15.95 1.57
CA GLY A 153 10.81 -14.62 1.47
C GLY A 153 11.41 -13.56 2.40
N GLN A 154 12.14 -13.97 3.44
CA GLN A 154 12.65 -13.05 4.45
C GLN A 154 14.09 -12.64 4.11
N PRO A 155 14.36 -11.38 3.77
CA PRO A 155 15.72 -10.92 3.50
C PRO A 155 16.56 -10.89 4.79
N VAL A 156 17.83 -11.27 4.65
CA VAL A 156 18.85 -11.24 5.70
C VAL A 156 19.92 -10.26 5.27
N CYS A 157 20.18 -9.26 6.12
CA CYS A 157 21.24 -8.29 5.91
C CYS A 157 22.49 -8.75 6.65
N ASP A 158 23.65 -8.79 5.97
CA ASP A 158 24.94 -9.13 6.58
C ASP A 158 25.29 -8.12 7.70
N SER A 159 24.97 -6.84 7.47
CA SER A 159 25.04 -5.78 8.47
C SER A 159 23.63 -5.38 8.92
N LYS A 160 23.42 -5.29 10.25
CA LYS A 160 22.12 -4.86 10.79
C LYS A 160 21.87 -3.39 10.44
N CYS A 161 20.65 -3.09 9.98
CA CYS A 161 20.20 -1.73 9.77
C CYS A 161 20.14 -0.98 11.11
N GLN A 162 20.71 0.22 11.17
CA GLN A 162 20.73 1.08 12.36
C GLN A 162 19.49 1.96 12.43
N ASN A 163 19.32 2.66 13.56
CA ASN A 163 18.26 3.68 13.78
C ASN A 163 16.83 3.20 13.44
N GLY A 164 16.55 1.92 13.69
CA GLY A 164 15.24 1.32 13.43
C GLY A 164 14.95 1.01 11.96
N GLY A 165 15.97 1.01 11.08
CA GLY A 165 15.82 0.61 9.69
C GLY A 165 15.40 -0.86 9.54
N ARG A 166 14.60 -1.17 8.52
CA ARG A 166 14.16 -2.53 8.19
C ARG A 166 14.97 -3.11 7.05
N CYS A 167 15.46 -4.34 7.20
CA CYS A 167 16.11 -5.05 6.12
C CYS A 167 15.08 -5.40 5.02
N ILE A 168 15.33 -4.95 3.79
CA ILE A 168 14.46 -5.22 2.63
C ILE A 168 15.17 -6.04 1.54
N GLY A 169 16.48 -6.26 1.69
CA GLY A 169 17.27 -7.08 0.78
C GLY A 169 18.71 -7.22 1.28
N PRO A 170 19.52 -8.08 0.65
CA PRO A 170 20.93 -8.23 0.98
C PRO A 170 21.65 -6.87 0.86
N ASN A 171 22.24 -6.41 1.96
CA ASN A 171 22.90 -5.10 2.09
C ASN A 171 22.00 -3.90 1.71
N ARG A 172 20.68 -4.05 1.85
CA ARG A 172 19.72 -2.97 1.56
C ARG A 172 18.75 -2.77 2.72
N CYS A 173 18.87 -1.60 3.34
CA CYS A 173 18.02 -1.16 4.43
C CYS A 173 16.98 -0.14 3.97
N ALA A 174 15.73 -0.32 4.41
CA ALA A 174 14.70 0.70 4.37
C ALA A 174 14.80 1.52 5.65
N CYS A 175 15.19 2.78 5.52
CA CYS A 175 15.39 3.68 6.64
C CYS A 175 14.09 4.33 7.09
N VAL A 176 14.00 4.61 8.40
CA VAL A 176 12.97 5.47 8.95
C VAL A 176 13.19 6.90 8.43
N TYR A 177 12.12 7.68 8.31
CA TYR A 177 12.20 9.08 7.90
C TYR A 177 13.23 9.82 8.75
N GLY A 178 14.10 10.60 8.09
CA GLY A 178 15.19 11.29 8.76
C GLY A 178 16.52 10.54 8.84
N PHE A 179 16.59 9.27 8.40
CA PHE A 179 17.85 8.52 8.31
C PHE A 179 18.18 8.08 6.89
N THR A 180 19.46 8.14 6.53
CA THR A 180 19.97 7.79 5.20
C THR A 180 21.31 7.06 5.30
N GLY A 181 21.78 6.52 4.18
CA GLY A 181 22.96 5.65 4.11
C GLY A 181 22.59 4.17 3.87
N PRO A 182 23.56 3.33 3.47
CA PRO A 182 23.36 1.90 3.24
C PRO A 182 22.81 1.15 4.46
N GLN A 183 23.15 1.59 5.68
CA GLN A 183 22.71 1.01 6.94
C GLN A 183 21.82 1.94 7.75
N CYS A 184 21.34 3.05 7.18
CA CYS A 184 20.57 4.08 7.89
C CYS A 184 21.35 4.75 9.02
N GLU A 185 22.67 4.84 8.89
CA GLU A 185 23.60 5.38 9.88
C GLU A 185 23.57 6.91 9.97
N ARG A 186 23.15 7.60 8.91
CA ARG A 186 23.27 9.06 8.81
C ARG A 186 21.94 9.75 9.10
N ASP A 187 21.89 10.47 10.22
CA ASP A 187 20.75 11.31 10.60
C ASP A 187 20.74 12.62 9.79
N TYR A 188 19.68 12.84 9.02
CA TYR A 188 19.41 14.07 8.27
C TYR A 188 18.19 14.83 8.78
N ARG A 189 17.58 14.40 9.89
CA ARG A 189 16.49 15.15 10.51
C ARG A 189 16.96 16.56 10.80
N THR A 190 16.08 17.53 10.55
CA THR A 190 16.31 18.94 10.82
C THR A 190 15.46 19.38 12.01
N GLY A 191 16.01 20.23 12.87
CA GLY A 191 15.33 20.64 14.10
C GLY A 191 15.98 21.87 14.75
N PRO A 192 15.34 22.42 15.80
CA PRO A 192 15.89 23.53 16.56
C PRO A 192 17.16 23.11 17.31
N CYS A 193 18.12 24.02 17.40
CA CYS A 193 19.35 23.83 18.16
C CYS A 193 19.29 24.62 19.47
N PHE A 194 19.71 24.02 20.58
CA PHE A 194 19.69 24.62 21.91
C PHE A 194 21.10 24.77 22.48
N THR A 195 21.38 25.92 23.10
CA THR A 195 22.71 26.24 23.66
C THR A 195 22.87 25.80 25.11
N LYS A 196 21.77 25.59 25.83
CA LYS A 196 21.78 25.20 27.25
C LYS A 196 20.77 24.09 27.51
N VAL A 197 21.15 23.15 28.38
CA VAL A 197 20.24 22.11 28.90
C VAL A 197 20.25 22.22 30.42
N SER A 198 19.09 22.37 31.04
CA SER A 198 18.92 22.50 32.49
C SER A 198 17.73 21.66 32.93
N ASN A 199 17.88 20.80 33.95
CA ASN A 199 16.83 19.91 34.46
C ASN A 199 16.08 19.13 33.36
N GLN A 200 16.81 18.55 32.40
CA GLN A 200 16.25 17.85 31.22
C GLN A 200 15.40 18.72 30.28
N MET A 201 15.38 20.04 30.51
CA MET A 201 14.69 21.01 29.68
C MET A 201 15.72 21.79 28.84
N CYS A 202 15.40 22.00 27.57
CA CYS A 202 16.28 22.66 26.62
C CYS A 202 15.95 24.14 26.54
N GLN A 203 16.97 24.97 26.76
CA GLN A 203 16.87 26.42 26.89
C GLN A 203 17.86 27.10 25.94
N GLY A 204 17.56 28.36 25.60
CA GLY A 204 18.41 29.13 24.68
C GLY A 204 18.39 28.54 23.27
N GLN A 205 17.18 28.36 22.72
CA GLN A 205 17.00 28.01 21.31
C GLN A 205 17.66 29.07 20.43
N VAL A 206 18.48 28.64 19.47
CA VAL A 206 19.06 29.55 18.48
C VAL A 206 17.98 29.93 17.49
N SER A 207 17.56 31.20 17.50
CA SER A 207 16.46 31.70 16.68
C SER A 207 16.81 31.66 15.18
N GLY A 208 15.91 31.12 14.37
CA GLY A 208 16.02 31.13 12.90
C GLY A 208 16.96 30.09 12.28
N ILE A 209 17.59 29.22 13.08
CA ILE A 209 18.46 28.16 12.56
C ILE A 209 17.79 26.81 12.79
N VAL A 210 17.42 26.17 11.68
CA VAL A 210 17.07 24.74 11.67
C VAL A 210 18.27 24.00 11.09
N CYS A 211 18.86 23.12 11.88
CA CYS A 211 20.05 22.37 11.48
C CYS A 211 19.89 20.89 11.80
N THR A 212 20.79 20.05 11.29
CA THR A 212 20.85 18.63 11.67
C THR A 212 21.46 18.48 13.06
N LYS A 213 21.17 17.34 13.72
CA LYS A 213 21.76 17.02 15.03
C LYS A 213 23.27 17.14 15.01
N THR A 214 23.92 16.58 13.99
CA THR A 214 25.36 16.63 13.80
C THR A 214 25.88 18.07 13.72
N LEU A 215 25.19 18.96 12.98
CA LEU A 215 25.61 20.35 12.84
C LEU A 215 25.40 21.15 14.14
N CYS A 216 24.30 20.91 14.86
CA CYS A 216 24.05 21.53 16.16
C CYS A 216 25.12 21.10 17.18
N CYS A 217 25.35 19.79 17.31
CA CYS A 217 26.30 19.23 18.27
C CYS A 217 27.77 19.50 17.91
N ALA A 218 28.08 19.83 16.65
CA ALA A 218 29.42 20.21 16.20
C ALA A 218 29.75 21.70 16.41
N THR A 219 28.78 22.54 16.80
CA THR A 219 28.96 23.99 16.97
C THR A 219 28.84 24.39 18.44
N VAL A 220 27.88 25.24 18.81
CA VAL A 220 27.61 25.65 20.20
C VAL A 220 26.44 24.88 20.82
N GLY A 221 25.83 23.98 20.06
CA GLY A 221 24.65 23.22 20.47
C GLY A 221 24.97 22.21 21.57
N ARG A 222 24.15 22.21 22.62
CA ARG A 222 24.15 21.21 23.71
C ARG A 222 22.99 20.22 23.58
N ALA A 223 21.98 20.58 22.81
CA ALA A 223 20.76 19.80 22.61
C ALA A 223 20.16 20.11 21.25
N TRP A 224 19.40 19.17 20.70
CA TRP A 224 18.83 19.30 19.37
C TRP A 224 17.46 18.63 19.25
N GLY A 225 16.58 19.21 18.43
CA GLY A 225 15.37 18.55 17.95
C GLY A 225 14.16 18.62 18.89
N HIS A 226 13.09 17.95 18.46
CA HIS A 226 11.88 17.72 19.25
C HIS A 226 11.49 16.23 19.09
N PRO A 227 11.50 15.42 20.16
CA PRO A 227 11.83 15.75 21.55
C PRO A 227 13.30 16.17 21.70
N CYS A 228 13.62 16.88 22.77
CA CYS A 228 14.97 17.43 22.94
C CYS A 228 15.99 16.32 23.21
N GLU A 229 16.85 16.04 22.23
CA GLU A 229 17.92 15.05 22.35
C GLU A 229 19.21 15.76 22.77
N MET A 230 19.81 15.32 23.88
CA MET A 230 21.10 15.85 24.33
C MET A 230 22.22 15.46 23.35
N CYS A 231 23.12 16.41 23.09
CA CYS A 231 24.33 16.11 22.33
C CYS A 231 25.27 15.24 23.17
N PRO A 232 25.94 14.24 22.56
CA PRO A 232 26.94 13.45 23.28
C PRO A 232 28.03 14.38 23.83
N ALA A 233 28.47 14.14 25.07
CA ALA A 233 29.55 14.90 25.69
C ALA A 233 30.82 14.72 24.84
N GLN A 234 31.22 15.76 24.11
CA GLN A 234 32.43 15.69 23.32
C GLN A 234 33.63 15.52 24.26
N PRO A 235 34.49 14.51 24.07
CA PRO A 235 35.76 14.44 24.76
C PRO A 235 36.68 15.54 24.16
N GLN A 236 37.19 16.42 25.02
CA GLN A 236 38.19 17.46 24.73
C GLN A 236 37.69 18.68 23.92
N PRO A 237 38.28 19.88 24.11
CA PRO A 237 37.84 21.10 23.44
C PRO A 237 38.01 20.98 21.92
N CYS A 238 36.91 21.17 21.19
CA CYS A 238 36.87 21.11 19.74
C CYS A 238 37.92 22.06 19.14
N ARG A 239 38.93 21.55 18.42
CA ARG A 239 39.59 22.41 17.42
C ARG A 239 38.52 22.76 16.39
N ARG A 240 38.19 24.05 16.27
CA ARG A 240 37.31 24.58 15.24
C ARG A 240 37.82 24.10 13.88
N GLY A 241 36.99 23.33 13.18
CA GLY A 241 37.25 22.88 11.81
C GLY A 241 37.57 21.39 11.74
N ASN A 242 36.52 20.60 11.50
CA ASN A 242 36.47 19.56 10.46
C ASN A 242 35.11 18.88 10.53
N ILE A 243 34.15 19.45 9.81
CA ILE A 243 32.96 18.70 9.43
C ILE A 243 33.47 17.72 8.37
N SER A 244 33.58 16.44 8.70
CA SER A 244 33.85 15.41 7.70
C SER A 244 32.64 15.30 6.77
N HIS A 245 32.59 16.16 5.75
CA HIS A 245 31.70 15.97 4.63
C HIS A 245 32.10 14.67 3.95
N HIS A 246 31.22 13.67 3.98
CA HIS A 246 31.26 12.61 2.97
C HIS A 246 31.26 13.31 1.60
N PRO A 247 32.24 13.03 0.72
CA PRO A 247 32.36 13.74 -0.53
C PRO A 247 31.13 13.48 -1.39
N HIS A 248 30.35 14.55 -1.64
CA HIS A 248 29.39 14.58 -2.72
C HIS A 248 30.18 14.57 -4.05
N PRO A 249 29.84 13.71 -5.04
CA PRO A 249 30.64 13.56 -6.28
C PRO A 249 30.70 14.78 -7.21
N LEU A 250 30.09 15.92 -6.85
CA LEU A 250 29.85 17.04 -7.77
C LEU A 250 30.70 18.29 -7.46
N LEU A 251 31.61 18.24 -6.49
CA LEU A 251 32.43 19.41 -6.10
C LEU A 251 33.94 19.10 -5.99
N THR A 252 34.47 18.21 -6.82
CA THR A 252 35.93 18.13 -7.00
C THR A 252 36.36 19.21 -8.00
N PRO A 253 37.09 20.26 -7.58
CA PRO A 253 37.70 21.19 -8.53
C PRO A 253 38.79 20.46 -9.35
N PRO A 254 39.00 20.82 -10.62
CA PRO A 254 40.03 20.21 -11.45
C PRO A 254 41.43 20.42 -10.84
N PRO A 255 42.36 19.46 -11.00
CA PRO A 255 43.71 19.59 -10.46
C PRO A 255 44.44 20.77 -11.14
N ARG A 256 44.99 21.67 -10.31
CA ARG A 256 45.82 22.78 -10.79
C ARG A 256 47.09 22.24 -11.48
N PRO A 257 47.53 22.84 -12.60
CA PRO A 257 48.76 22.45 -13.26
C PRO A 257 49.96 22.71 -12.35
N LYS A 258 50.82 21.70 -12.18
CA LYS A 258 52.10 21.83 -11.50
C LYS A 258 52.97 22.81 -12.31
N LYS A 259 53.34 23.95 -11.74
CA LYS A 259 54.45 24.74 -12.26
C LYS A 259 55.73 23.93 -12.06
N SER A 260 56.30 23.43 -13.15
CA SER A 260 57.68 22.95 -13.16
C SER A 260 58.59 24.14 -12.85
N LEU A 261 59.27 24.10 -11.70
CA LEU A 261 60.45 24.89 -11.47
C LEU A 261 61.57 24.33 -12.37
N LEU A 262 62.01 25.14 -13.32
CA LEU A 262 63.33 25.11 -13.95
C LEU A 262 63.99 26.44 -13.61
#